data_AF-A0A831WN44-F1
#
_entry.id   AF-A0A831WN44-F1
#
_cell.length_a   1.000
_cell.length_b   1.000
_cell.length_c   1.000
_cell.angle_alpha   90.00
_cell.angle_beta   90.00
_cell.angle_gamma   90.00
#
_symmetry.space_group_name_H-M   'P 1'
#
loop_
_entity.id
_entity.type
_entity.pdbx_description
1 polymer ?
#
loop_
_entity_poly.entity_id
_entity_poly.type
_entity_poly.pdbx_seq_one_letter_code
_entity_poly.pdbx_strand_id
1 'polypeptide(L)' 'MAKRKVKTSIAIDEDLWKEFSIAVIEKEGHRKKNEVIEKLIREYVKKNRRR' A
#
# COMPACT_ATOMS: atom_id res chain seq x y z
N MET A 1 -18.53 -10.11 8.81
CA MET A 1 -18.61 -8.64 8.94
C MET A 1 -17.61 -8.01 7.96
N ALA A 2 -18.05 -7.38 6.87
CA ALA A 2 -17.14 -6.70 5.94
C ALA A 2 -16.55 -5.45 6.61
N LYS A 3 -15.22 -5.31 6.66
CA LYS A 3 -14.56 -4.12 7.21
C LYS A 3 -14.86 -2.90 6.33
N ARG A 4 -15.23 -1.78 6.96
CA ARG A 4 -15.37 -0.49 6.25
C ARG A 4 -14.01 -0.08 5.70
N LYS A 5 -13.96 0.25 4.40
CA LYS A 5 -12.78 0.84 3.76
C LYS A 5 -12.88 2.37 3.83
N VAL A 6 -11.75 3.03 4.05
CA VAL A 6 -11.63 4.49 4.03
C VAL A 6 -10.81 4.87 2.80
N LYS A 7 -11.23 5.92 2.08
CA LYS A 7 -10.42 6.53 1.02
C LYS A 7 -9.51 7.56 1.65
N THR A 8 -8.23 7.49 1.33
CA THR A 8 -7.22 8.40 1.87
C THR A 8 -6.40 8.94 0.71
N SER A 9 -6.18 10.25 0.69
CA SER A 9 -5.23 10.89 -0.21
C SER A 9 -3.92 11.13 0.55
N ILE A 10 -2.79 10.78 -0.06
CA ILE A 10 -1.46 10.98 0.50
C ILE A 10 -0.61 11.78 -0.49
N ALA A 11 0.22 12.68 0.01
CA ALA A 11 1.25 13.32 -0.78
C ALA A 11 2.54 12.49 -0.65
N ILE A 12 3.12 12.12 -1.78
CA ILE A 12 4.35 11.34 -1.88
C ILE A 12 5.16 11.88 -3.05
N ASP A 13 6.48 11.70 -2.98
CA ASP A 13 7.38 12.01 -4.07
C ASP A 13 6.97 11.29 -5.38
N GLU A 14 7.03 12.01 -6.49
CA GLU A 14 6.54 11.54 -7.79
C GLU A 14 7.39 10.38 -8.33
N ASP A 15 8.71 10.51 -8.23
CA ASP A 15 9.64 9.49 -8.71
C ASP A 15 9.49 8.21 -7.89
N LEU A 16 9.39 8.34 -6.57
CA LEU A 16 9.11 7.22 -5.67
C LEU A 16 7.78 6.52 -6.00
N TRP A 17 6.72 7.29 -6.28
CA TRP A 17 5.43 6.73 -6.67
C TRP A 17 5.49 5.98 -8.00
N LYS A 18 6.29 6.48 -8.94
CA LYS A 18 6.51 5.86 -10.26
C LYS A 18 7.26 4.54 -10.11
N GLU A 19 8.36 4.53 -9.35
CA GLU A 19 9.11 3.30 -9.06
C GLU A 19 8.25 2.25 -8.35
N PHE A 20 7.51 2.67 -7.31
CA PHE A 20 6.56 1.80 -6.62
C PHE A 20 5.52 1.23 -7.59
N SER A 21 4.98 2.08 -8.46
CA SER A 21 3.98 1.68 -9.45
C SER A 21 4.50 0.62 -10.42
N ILE A 22 5.73 0.78 -10.92
CA ILE A 22 6.38 -0.17 -11.82
C ILE A 22 6.62 -1.49 -11.08
N ALA A 23 7.25 -1.43 -9.90
CA ALA A 23 7.56 -2.61 -9.09
C ALA A 23 6.32 -3.44 -8.72
N VAL A 24 5.19 -2.78 -8.42
CA VAL A 24 3.93 -3.47 -8.14
C VAL A 24 3.37 -4.13 -9.39
N ILE A 25 3.42 -3.47 -10.55
CA ILE A 25 2.93 -4.04 -11.81
C ILE A 25 3.74 -5.28 -12.18
N GLU A 26 5.07 -5.22 -12.07
CA GLU A 26 5.96 -6.33 -12.42
C GLU A 26 5.82 -7.54 -11.48
N LYS A 27 5.65 -7.31 -10.17
CA LYS A 27 5.65 -8.40 -9.18
C LYS A 27 4.27 -9.01 -8.92
N GLU A 28 3.22 -8.20 -8.89
CA GLU A 28 1.89 -8.60 -8.39
C GLU A 28 0.80 -8.63 -9.48
N GLY A 29 1.12 -8.12 -10.68
CA GLY A 29 0.21 -7.96 -11.80
C GLY A 29 -0.62 -6.66 -11.72
N HIS A 30 -1.14 -6.23 -12.87
CA HIS A 30 -1.93 -5.00 -12.98
C HIS A 30 -3.13 -5.00 -11.98
N ARG A 31 -3.36 -3.83 -11.36
CA ARG A 31 -4.48 -3.49 -10.43
C ARG A 31 -4.36 -3.86 -8.95
N LYS A 32 -3.17 -4.20 -8.42
CA LYS A 32 -3.00 -4.47 -6.97
C LYS A 32 -2.34 -3.37 -6.13
N LYS A 33 -2.12 -2.16 -6.66
CA LYS A 33 -1.48 -1.05 -5.90
C LYS A 33 -2.13 -0.80 -4.54
N ASN A 34 -3.46 -0.74 -4.49
CA ASN A 34 -4.19 -0.54 -3.23
C ASN A 34 -4.02 -1.70 -2.25
N GLU A 35 -3.96 -2.94 -2.75
CA GLU A 35 -3.75 -4.13 -1.90
C GLU A 35 -2.34 -4.15 -1.33
N VAL A 36 -1.34 -3.78 -2.13
CA VAL A 36 0.05 -3.66 -1.67
C VAL A 36 0.17 -2.57 -0.61
N ILE A 37 -0.44 -1.39 -0.83
CA ILE A 37 -0.45 -0.31 0.17
C ILE A 37 -1.14 -0.78 1.46
N GLU A 38 -2.29 -1.46 1.37
CA GLU A 38 -2.99 -1.99 2.55
C GLU A 38 -2.13 -3.04 3.30
N LYS A 39 -1.41 -3.90 2.57
CA LYS A 39 -0.47 -4.87 3.15
C LYS A 39 0.68 -4.17 3.88
N LEU A 40 1.31 -3.18 3.26
CA LEU A 40 2.39 -2.39 3.86
C LEU A 40 1.92 -1.69 5.15
N ILE A 41 0.75 -1.06 5.13
CA ILE A 41 0.15 -0.43 6.31
C ILE A 41 -0.10 -1.48 7.41
N ARG A 42 -0.65 -2.65 7.06
CA ARG A 42 -0.91 -3.72 8.02
C ARG A 42 0.38 -4.25 8.65
N GLU A 43 1.42 -4.46 7.87
CA GLU A 43 2.73 -4.90 8.35
C GLU A 43 3.38 -3.86 9.26
N TYR A 44 3.31 -2.58 8.88
CA TYR A 44 3.79 -1.47 9.70
C TYR A 44 3.08 -1.42 11.06
N VAL A 45 1.75 -1.52 11.08
CA VAL A 45 0.98 -1.54 12.34
C VAL A 45 1.33 -2.78 13.16
N LYS A 46 1.42 -3.97 12.53
CA LYS A 46 1.76 -5.23 13.23
C LYS A 46 3.14 -5.15 13.88
N LYS A 47 4.13 -4.59 13.18
CA LYS A 47 5.50 -4.41 13.69
C LYS A 47 5.53 -3.47 14.90
N ASN A 48 4.74 -2.39 14.86
CA ASN A 48 4.78 -1.34 15.88
C ASN A 48 3.78 -1.52 17.03
N ARG A 49 2.80 -2.43 16.91
CA ARG A 49 1.81 -2.74 17.96
C ARG A 49 2.34 -3.68 19.06
N ARG A 50 3.55 -4.23 18.90
CA ARG A 50 4.25 -5.01 19.95
C ARG A 50 5.26 -4.14 20.72
N ARG A 51 4.83 -2.96 21.16
CA ARG A 51 5.49 -2.20 22.24
C ARG A 51 4.52 -2.06 23.39
#